data_AF-A0A8J7H8J2-F1
#
_entry.id   AF-A0A8J7H8J2-F1
#
_cell.length_a   1.000
_cell.length_b   1.000
_cell.length_c   1.000
_cell.angle_alpha   90.00
_cell.angle_beta   90.00
_cell.angle_gamma   90.00
#
_symmetry.space_group_name_H-M   'P 1'
#
loop_
_entity.id
_entity.type
_entity.pdbx_description
1 polymer ?
#
loop_
_entity_poly.entity_id
_entity_poly.type
_entity_poly.pdbx_seq_one_letter_code
_entity_poly.pdbx_strand_id
1 'polypeptide(L)'
;MKMFKNTLVKITLVCIFLVANMMIAQPSWAGKKYTADPDYIEITKTLESVLQDKQTQGYTPEIEQKISNLKFQKYILENSEDPVGICRNETDKTLLVYGQKPKKSTSTYDNELYLLPNGVETDDEWDCQGVYIPGQAATEGQEAIPAKAFKIVHGTRLVATSNPDTKEVEFNLPPAKVIQSGEANWLIPENLQAALDAGITTAKIDD
;
A
#
# COMPACT_ATOMS: atom_id res chain seq x y z
N MET A 1 -58.79 -9.00 -33.42
CA MET A 1 -58.38 -7.79 -32.67
C MET A 1 -58.24 -7.98 -31.14
N LYS A 2 -59.05 -8.83 -30.47
CA LYS A 2 -58.97 -9.07 -29.01
C LYS A 2 -57.66 -9.72 -28.52
N MET A 3 -57.08 -10.67 -29.28
CA MET A 3 -55.85 -11.36 -28.87
C MET A 3 -54.61 -10.44 -28.85
N PHE A 4 -54.47 -9.55 -29.86
CA PHE A 4 -53.39 -8.57 -29.92
C PHE A 4 -53.41 -7.59 -28.73
N LYS A 5 -54.61 -7.16 -28.32
CA LYS A 5 -54.78 -6.23 -27.19
C LYS A 5 -54.36 -6.87 -25.86
N ASN A 6 -54.58 -8.17 -25.68
CA ASN A 6 -54.21 -8.88 -24.46
C ASN A 6 -52.69 -9.13 -24.38
N THR A 7 -52.05 -9.44 -25.51
CA THR A 7 -50.58 -9.56 -25.59
C THR A 7 -49.90 -8.21 -25.34
N LEU A 8 -50.43 -7.12 -25.89
CA LEU A 8 -49.91 -5.77 -25.66
C LEU A 8 -50.00 -5.38 -24.19
N VAL A 9 -51.15 -5.62 -23.53
CA VAL A 9 -51.34 -5.34 -22.09
C VAL A 9 -50.38 -6.15 -21.23
N LYS A 10 -50.15 -7.43 -21.54
CA LYS A 10 -49.18 -8.27 -20.83
C LYS A 10 -47.75 -7.76 -20.99
N ILE A 11 -47.34 -7.37 -22.20
CA ILE A 11 -46.02 -6.79 -22.45
C ILE A 11 -45.86 -5.49 -21.66
N THR A 12 -46.86 -4.61 -21.68
CA THR A 12 -46.83 -3.36 -20.91
C THR A 12 -46.71 -3.62 -19.41
N LEU A 13 -47.44 -4.61 -18.87
CA LEU A 13 -47.34 -4.99 -17.46
C LEU A 13 -45.95 -5.52 -17.10
N VAL A 14 -45.35 -6.36 -17.95
CA VAL A 14 -43.98 -6.86 -17.75
C VAL A 14 -42.97 -5.73 -17.79
N CYS A 15 -43.09 -4.80 -18.74
CA CYS A 15 -42.22 -3.63 -18.82
C CYS A 15 -42.35 -2.74 -17.58
N ILE A 16 -43.57 -2.46 -17.11
CA ILE A 16 -43.82 -1.67 -15.90
C ILE A 16 -43.20 -2.36 -14.69
N PHE A 17 -43.34 -3.70 -14.59
CA PHE A 17 -42.76 -4.45 -13.49
C PHE A 17 -41.22 -4.43 -13.53
N LEU A 18 -40.61 -4.51 -14.71
CA LEU A 18 -39.16 -4.37 -14.90
C LEU A 18 -38.65 -2.99 -14.51
N VAL A 19 -39.32 -1.92 -14.95
CA VAL A 19 -38.93 -0.54 -14.61
C VAL A 19 -39.14 -0.26 -13.11
N ALA A 20 -40.23 -0.76 -12.51
CA ALA A 20 -40.46 -0.64 -11.08
C ALA A 20 -39.38 -1.37 -10.27
N ASN A 21 -38.94 -2.56 -10.70
CA ASN A 21 -37.82 -3.26 -10.07
C ASN A 21 -36.50 -2.51 -10.24
N MET A 22 -36.23 -1.88 -11.39
CA MET A 22 -35.04 -1.03 -11.58
C MET A 22 -35.05 0.27 -10.74
N MET A 23 -36.23 0.79 -10.38
CA MET A 23 -36.33 1.97 -9.51
C MET A 23 -36.15 1.64 -8.03
N ILE A 24 -36.47 0.41 -7.60
CA ILE A 24 -36.38 -0.04 -6.20
C ILE A 24 -35.04 -0.73 -5.93
N ALA A 25 -34.57 -1.56 -6.86
CA ALA A 25 -33.24 -2.12 -6.81
C ALA A 25 -32.27 -1.10 -7.39
N GLN A 26 -31.60 -0.33 -6.52
CA GLN A 26 -30.45 0.45 -6.97
C GLN A 26 -29.49 -0.52 -7.70
N PRO A 27 -29.04 -0.19 -8.93
CA PRO A 27 -27.97 -0.95 -9.56
C PRO A 27 -26.85 -1.14 -8.54
N SER A 28 -26.31 -2.35 -8.41
CA SER A 28 -25.11 -2.53 -7.60
C SER A 28 -23.96 -1.87 -8.34
N TRP A 29 -23.85 -0.55 -8.23
CA TRP A 29 -22.61 0.15 -8.46
C TRP A 29 -21.68 -0.40 -7.38
N ALA A 30 -20.96 -1.47 -7.70
CA ALA A 30 -19.84 -1.91 -6.91
C ALA A 30 -18.85 -0.73 -6.94
N GLY A 31 -18.96 0.16 -5.95
CA GLY A 31 -18.02 1.24 -5.76
C GLY A 31 -16.63 0.63 -5.74
N LYS A 32 -15.70 1.18 -6.54
CA LYS A 32 -14.35 0.65 -6.59
C LYS A 32 -13.74 0.77 -5.19
N LYS A 33 -13.42 -0.36 -4.56
CA LYS A 33 -13.04 -0.42 -3.13
C LYS A 33 -11.87 0.52 -2.78
N TYR A 34 -10.95 0.72 -3.72
CA TYR A 34 -9.78 1.59 -3.52
C TYR A 34 -10.12 3.06 -3.24
N THR A 35 -11.31 3.57 -3.60
CA THR A 35 -11.63 4.99 -3.35
C THR A 35 -11.85 5.30 -1.88
N ALA A 36 -12.07 4.28 -1.05
CA ALA A 36 -12.15 4.39 0.40
C ALA A 36 -10.79 4.17 1.09
N ASP A 37 -9.76 3.80 0.32
CA ASP A 37 -8.42 3.57 0.84
C ASP A 37 -7.77 4.89 1.29
N PRO A 38 -7.25 4.97 2.53
CA PRO A 38 -6.60 6.19 3.02
C PRO A 38 -5.39 6.61 2.16
N ASP A 39 -4.64 5.66 1.61
CA ASP A 39 -3.48 5.94 0.77
C ASP A 39 -3.92 6.50 -0.58
N TYR A 40 -5.03 6.01 -1.15
CA TYR A 40 -5.60 6.56 -2.38
C TYR A 40 -6.03 8.02 -2.20
N ILE A 41 -6.64 8.35 -1.05
CA ILE A 41 -7.07 9.69 -0.70
C ILE A 41 -5.84 10.62 -0.53
N GLU A 42 -4.82 10.18 0.22
CA GLU A 42 -3.58 10.95 0.44
C GLU A 42 -2.86 11.20 -0.89
N ILE A 43 -2.61 10.14 -1.69
CA ILE A 43 -1.89 10.23 -2.96
C ILE A 43 -2.62 11.13 -3.96
N THR A 44 -3.94 11.00 -4.08
CA THR A 44 -4.71 11.83 -5.02
C THR A 44 -4.61 13.30 -4.63
N LYS A 45 -4.77 13.61 -3.34
CA LYS A 45 -4.63 14.98 -2.82
C LYS A 45 -3.22 15.55 -3.02
N THR A 46 -2.18 14.75 -2.76
CA THR A 46 -0.79 15.18 -2.96
C THR A 46 -0.48 15.37 -4.44
N LEU A 47 -0.97 14.49 -5.32
CA LEU A 47 -0.78 14.61 -6.76
C LEU A 47 -1.42 15.89 -7.30
N GLU A 48 -2.63 16.23 -6.87
CA GLU A 48 -3.29 17.49 -7.22
C GLU A 48 -2.47 18.70 -6.78
N SER A 49 -1.96 18.70 -5.54
CA SER A 49 -1.10 19.76 -5.02
C SER A 49 0.17 19.92 -5.85
N VAL A 50 0.87 18.83 -6.17
CA VAL A 50 2.13 18.89 -6.94
C VAL A 50 1.88 19.31 -8.39
N LEU A 51 0.74 18.94 -8.98
CA LEU A 51 0.34 19.43 -10.30
C LEU A 51 0.07 20.95 -10.28
N GLN A 52 -0.45 21.49 -9.18
CA GLN A 52 -0.60 22.93 -8.99
C GLN A 52 0.76 23.63 -8.82
N ASP A 53 1.68 23.03 -8.06
CA ASP A 53 3.05 23.54 -7.91
C ASP A 53 3.76 23.59 -9.28
N LYS A 54 3.60 22.55 -10.10
CA LYS A 54 4.12 22.51 -11.47
C LYS A 54 3.60 23.68 -12.33
N GLN A 55 2.34 24.07 -12.17
CA GLN A 55 1.77 25.21 -12.91
C GLN A 55 2.37 26.56 -12.47
N THR A 56 2.78 26.67 -11.20
CA THR A 56 3.27 27.94 -10.61
C THR A 56 4.79 28.08 -10.65
N GLN A 57 5.53 27.01 -10.41
CA GLN A 57 6.99 26.96 -10.31
C GLN A 57 7.65 26.49 -11.61
N GLY A 58 6.87 25.95 -12.56
CA GLY A 58 7.38 25.41 -13.81
C GLY A 58 7.89 23.97 -13.69
N TYR A 59 8.57 23.51 -14.75
CA TYR A 59 9.10 22.15 -14.81
C TYR A 59 10.46 22.08 -14.12
N THR A 60 10.55 21.32 -13.02
CA THR A 60 11.82 20.87 -12.44
C THR A 60 11.91 19.34 -12.45
N PRO A 61 13.12 18.75 -12.52
CA PRO A 61 13.29 17.30 -12.43
C PRO A 61 12.67 16.68 -11.18
N GLU A 62 12.72 17.37 -10.04
CA GLU A 62 12.19 16.92 -8.76
C GLU A 62 10.66 16.85 -8.77
N ILE A 63 10.00 17.86 -9.36
CA ILE A 63 8.54 17.90 -9.51
C ILE A 63 8.08 16.77 -10.45
N GLU A 64 8.77 16.56 -11.57
CA GLU A 64 8.45 15.49 -12.51
C GLU A 64 8.61 14.10 -11.88
N GLN A 65 9.71 13.88 -11.15
CA GLN A 65 9.93 12.62 -10.44
C GLN A 65 8.83 12.36 -9.40
N LYS A 66 8.45 13.40 -8.63
CA LYS A 66 7.37 13.29 -7.64
C LYS A 66 6.02 12.97 -8.29
N ILE A 67 5.68 13.63 -9.40
CA ILE A 67 4.45 13.36 -10.16
C ILE A 67 4.46 11.94 -10.70
N SER A 68 5.58 11.49 -11.26
CA SER A 68 5.73 10.14 -11.80
C SER A 68 5.51 9.08 -10.72
N ASN A 69 6.16 9.24 -9.56
CA ASN A 69 6.02 8.33 -8.43
C ASN A 69 4.58 8.28 -7.90
N LEU A 70 3.93 9.43 -7.72
CA LEU A 70 2.54 9.49 -7.24
C LEU A 70 1.56 8.87 -8.24
N LYS A 71 1.74 9.11 -9.54
CA LYS A 71 0.92 8.48 -10.59
C LYS A 71 1.10 6.97 -10.61
N PHE A 72 2.32 6.50 -10.42
CA PHE A 72 2.62 5.08 -10.37
C PHE A 72 1.97 4.40 -9.15
N GLN A 73 2.06 5.01 -7.97
CA GLN A 73 1.39 4.50 -6.77
C GLN A 73 -0.14 4.50 -6.91
N LYS A 74 -0.71 5.58 -7.48
CA LYS A 74 -2.14 5.64 -7.81
C LYS A 74 -2.53 4.52 -8.77
N TYR A 75 -1.73 4.26 -9.79
CA TYR A 75 -1.97 3.18 -10.74
C TYR A 75 -2.01 1.81 -10.07
N ILE A 76 -1.09 1.53 -9.13
CA ILE A 76 -1.09 0.29 -8.35
C ILE A 76 -2.41 0.14 -7.58
N LEU A 77 -2.82 1.16 -6.82
CA LEU A 77 -4.06 1.14 -6.04
C LEU A 77 -5.32 0.93 -6.91
N GLU A 78 -5.31 1.45 -8.14
CA GLU A 78 -6.46 1.36 -9.04
C GLU A 78 -6.57 0.03 -9.80
N ASN A 79 -5.45 -0.69 -9.97
CA ASN A 79 -5.35 -1.81 -10.90
C ASN A 79 -4.81 -3.10 -10.30
N SER A 80 -4.33 -3.10 -9.05
CA SER A 80 -3.84 -4.33 -8.43
C SER A 80 -4.99 -5.32 -8.20
N GLU A 81 -4.70 -6.60 -8.44
CA GLU A 81 -5.60 -7.71 -8.12
C GLU A 81 -5.55 -8.03 -6.62
N ASP A 82 -4.39 -7.83 -6.00
CA ASP A 82 -4.17 -8.05 -4.58
C ASP A 82 -4.66 -6.84 -3.76
N PRO A 83 -5.54 -7.04 -2.76
CA PRO A 83 -6.02 -5.96 -1.92
C PRO A 83 -5.01 -5.54 -0.84
N VAL A 84 -3.87 -6.23 -0.74
CA VAL A 84 -2.84 -6.07 0.30
C VAL A 84 -1.48 -5.80 -0.33
N GLY A 85 -0.53 -5.29 0.45
CA GLY A 85 0.88 -5.28 0.02
C GLY A 85 1.54 -6.63 0.25
N ILE A 86 2.43 -7.03 -0.66
CA ILE A 86 3.23 -8.25 -0.59
C ILE A 86 4.71 -7.86 -0.58
N CYS A 87 5.46 -8.43 0.35
CA CYS A 87 6.91 -8.22 0.46
C CYS A 87 7.64 -9.54 0.20
N ARG A 88 8.57 -9.51 -0.76
CA ARG A 88 9.48 -10.61 -1.07
C ARG A 88 10.90 -10.24 -0.70
N ASN A 89 11.55 -11.12 0.06
CA ASN A 89 12.94 -10.94 0.44
C ASN A 89 13.86 -11.82 -0.42
N GLU A 90 14.58 -11.19 -1.35
CA GLU A 90 15.63 -11.82 -2.15
C GLU A 90 17.03 -11.36 -1.70
N THR A 91 17.13 -10.72 -0.54
CA THR A 91 18.41 -10.35 0.07
C THR A 91 19.09 -11.58 0.66
N ASP A 92 20.35 -11.44 1.05
CA ASP A 92 21.12 -12.46 1.77
C ASP A 92 20.80 -12.52 3.27
N LYS A 93 19.88 -11.69 3.77
CA LYS A 93 19.63 -11.46 5.21
C LYS A 93 18.14 -11.58 5.54
N THR A 94 17.81 -11.65 6.83
CA THR A 94 16.42 -11.49 7.28
C THR A 94 16.06 -10.01 7.27
N LEU A 95 14.92 -9.68 6.67
CA LEU A 95 14.36 -8.33 6.68
C LEU A 95 13.40 -8.15 7.84
N LEU A 96 13.27 -6.90 8.28
CA LEU A 96 12.17 -6.48 9.12
C LEU A 96 11.13 -5.78 8.27
N VAL A 97 9.90 -6.28 8.32
CA VAL A 97 8.76 -5.74 7.57
C VAL A 97 7.67 -5.28 8.53
N TYR A 98 6.96 -4.23 8.14
CA TYR A 98 5.75 -3.81 8.82
C TYR A 98 4.56 -4.53 8.23
N GLY A 99 3.63 -4.95 9.07
CA GLY A 99 2.35 -5.43 8.58
C GLY A 99 1.23 -5.33 9.59
N GLN A 100 0.07 -5.81 9.16
CA GLN A 100 -1.15 -5.71 9.94
C GLN A 100 -0.96 -6.28 11.36
N LYS A 101 -1.46 -5.52 12.35
CA LYS A 101 -1.42 -5.92 13.75
C LYS A 101 -2.38 -7.08 14.02
N PRO A 102 -2.01 -8.12 14.78
CA PRO A 102 -2.93 -9.19 15.16
C PRO A 102 -4.08 -8.64 16.01
N LYS A 103 -5.29 -9.19 15.86
CA LYS A 103 -6.49 -8.73 16.59
C LYS A 103 -6.33 -8.67 18.12
N LYS A 104 -5.43 -9.47 18.68
CA LYS A 104 -5.17 -9.57 20.13
C LYS A 104 -3.90 -8.85 20.57
N SER A 105 -3.23 -8.13 19.68
CA SER A 105 -2.01 -7.41 20.05
C SER A 105 -2.32 -6.29 21.05
N THR A 106 -1.39 -6.10 21.97
CA THR A 106 -1.37 -5.01 22.97
C THR A 106 -0.61 -3.78 22.48
N SER A 107 -0.04 -3.81 21.27
CA SER A 107 0.69 -2.68 20.69
C SER A 107 -0.25 -1.49 20.46
N THR A 108 0.19 -0.29 20.85
CA THR A 108 -0.50 0.97 20.60
C THR A 108 -0.23 1.54 19.22
N TYR A 109 0.75 0.98 18.49
CA TYR A 109 1.09 1.38 17.14
C TYR A 109 0.04 0.86 16.13
N ASP A 110 0.00 1.51 14.97
CA ASP A 110 -0.92 1.18 13.88
C ASP A 110 -0.57 -0.18 13.26
N ASN A 111 0.70 -0.56 13.34
CA ASN A 111 1.23 -1.80 12.81
C ASN A 111 2.30 -2.41 13.72
N GLU A 112 2.79 -3.58 13.31
CA GLU A 112 3.84 -4.29 14.01
C GLU A 112 4.97 -4.69 13.08
N LEU A 113 6.16 -4.87 13.66
CA LEU A 113 7.31 -5.40 12.98
C LEU A 113 7.27 -6.92 12.98
N TYR A 114 7.75 -7.50 11.88
CA TYR A 114 7.85 -8.92 11.66
C TYR A 114 9.16 -9.29 10.98
N LEU A 115 9.67 -10.48 11.25
CA LEU A 115 10.80 -11.06 10.54
C LEU A 115 10.31 -11.64 9.21
N LEU A 116 10.99 -11.27 8.11
CA LEU A 116 10.83 -11.88 6.81
C LEU A 116 12.16 -12.55 6.40
N PRO A 117 12.28 -13.88 6.54
CA PRO A 117 13.49 -14.63 6.19
C PRO A 117 13.94 -14.41 4.73
N ASN A 118 15.17 -14.79 4.42
CA ASN A 118 15.66 -14.81 3.04
C ASN A 118 14.88 -15.85 2.22
N GLY A 119 14.52 -15.48 0.99
CA GLY A 119 14.02 -16.38 -0.04
C GLY A 119 12.51 -16.60 0.01
N VAL A 120 11.82 -15.91 0.92
CA VAL A 120 10.38 -16.06 1.12
C VAL A 120 9.63 -14.76 0.83
N GLU A 121 8.34 -14.90 0.61
CA GLU A 121 7.39 -13.80 0.47
C GLU A 121 6.29 -13.88 1.52
N THR A 122 5.65 -12.75 1.79
CA THR A 122 4.49 -12.70 2.67
C THR A 122 3.26 -13.31 2.00
N ASP A 123 2.41 -13.96 2.79
CA ASP A 123 1.11 -14.51 2.37
C ASP A 123 0.18 -13.43 1.79
N ASP A 124 -0.61 -13.77 0.77
CA ASP A 124 -1.48 -12.86 0.01
C ASP A 124 -2.74 -12.40 0.78
N GLU A 125 -3.01 -12.98 1.95
CA GLU A 125 -4.02 -12.52 2.90
C GLU A 125 -3.40 -11.67 4.03
N TRP A 126 -2.09 -11.50 4.03
CA TRP A 126 -1.35 -10.75 5.04
C TRP A 126 -0.75 -9.46 4.47
N ASP A 127 -1.23 -8.34 4.99
CA ASP A 127 -0.84 -7.03 4.49
C ASP A 127 0.56 -6.60 4.95
N CYS A 128 1.52 -6.68 4.03
CA CYS A 128 2.80 -6.01 4.15
C CYS A 128 2.66 -4.52 3.86
N GLN A 129 2.94 -3.69 4.86
CA GLN A 129 2.75 -2.25 4.80
C GLN A 129 4.05 -1.49 4.50
N GLY A 130 5.19 -2.18 4.62
CA GLY A 130 6.48 -1.59 4.34
C GLY A 130 7.65 -2.36 4.92
N VAL A 131 8.84 -1.77 4.82
CA VAL A 131 10.09 -2.35 5.28
C VAL A 131 10.77 -1.42 6.28
N TYR A 132 11.30 -1.98 7.35
CA TYR A 132 12.17 -1.25 8.26
C TYR A 132 13.57 -1.14 7.66
N ILE A 133 14.07 0.09 7.59
CA ILE A 133 15.43 0.38 7.15
C ILE A 133 16.24 0.75 8.38
N PRO A 134 17.26 -0.04 8.75
CA PRO A 134 18.08 0.23 9.92
C PRO A 134 18.85 1.54 9.74
N GLY A 135 19.01 2.26 10.85
CA GLY A 135 19.90 3.41 10.90
C GLY A 135 21.37 3.00 10.83
N GLN A 136 22.23 3.98 10.61
CA GLN A 136 23.69 3.83 10.66
C GLN A 136 24.22 4.72 11.77
N ALA A 137 25.05 4.15 12.65
CA ALA A 137 25.72 4.93 13.69
C ALA A 137 26.68 5.95 13.05
N ALA A 138 26.91 7.06 13.74
CA ALA A 138 27.91 8.04 13.31
C ALA A 138 29.30 7.40 13.25
N THR A 139 30.07 7.78 12.24
CA THR A 139 31.48 7.39 12.08
C THR A 139 32.36 8.64 12.06
N GLU A 140 33.69 8.48 12.14
CA GLU A 140 34.60 9.63 11.99
C GLU A 140 34.44 10.26 10.60
N GLY A 141 33.71 11.37 10.54
CA GLY A 141 33.45 12.13 9.30
C GLY A 141 32.06 11.97 8.71
N GLN A 142 31.17 11.17 9.32
CA GLN A 142 29.80 10.98 8.83
C GLN A 142 28.79 10.99 9.98
N GLU A 143 27.77 11.83 9.85
CA GLU A 143 26.68 11.89 10.83
C GLU A 143 25.87 10.60 10.83
N ALA A 144 25.24 10.30 11.97
CA ALA A 144 24.36 9.16 12.09
C ALA A 144 23.18 9.27 11.11
N ILE A 145 22.85 8.18 10.44
CA ILE A 145 21.65 8.08 9.61
C ILE A 145 20.56 7.46 10.47
N PRO A 146 19.44 8.15 10.75
CA PRO A 146 18.38 7.58 11.57
C PRO A 146 17.68 6.42 10.86
N ALA A 147 17.20 5.46 11.65
CA ALA A 147 16.32 4.42 11.17
C ALA A 147 15.01 5.01 10.62
N LYS A 148 14.42 4.33 9.65
CA LYS A 148 13.22 4.80 8.95
C LYS A 148 12.34 3.65 8.50
N ALA A 149 11.05 3.92 8.29
CA ALA A 149 10.14 3.00 7.62
C ALA A 149 9.97 3.38 6.15
N PHE A 150 10.09 2.39 5.28
CA PHE A 150 9.79 2.45 3.86
C PHE A 150 8.35 1.98 3.66
N LYS A 151 7.39 2.90 3.64
CA LYS A 151 5.97 2.59 3.45
C LYS A 151 5.68 2.29 1.99
N ILE A 152 4.86 1.27 1.74
CA ILE A 152 4.27 0.96 0.42
C ILE A 152 2.75 1.15 0.46
N VAL A 153 2.11 1.19 -0.71
CA VAL A 153 0.65 1.18 -0.84
C VAL A 153 0.14 -0.25 -0.96
N HIS A 154 -1.13 -0.48 -0.61
CA HIS A 154 -1.78 -1.76 -0.90
C HIS A 154 -1.73 -2.11 -2.39
N GLY A 155 -1.73 -3.41 -2.69
CA GLY A 155 -1.60 -3.94 -4.04
C GLY A 155 -0.18 -3.90 -4.60
N THR A 156 0.80 -3.46 -3.82
CA THR A 156 2.22 -3.45 -4.19
C THR A 156 2.84 -4.82 -3.98
N ARG A 157 3.64 -5.30 -4.94
CA ARG A 157 4.58 -6.41 -4.75
C ARG A 157 6.01 -5.90 -4.66
N LEU A 158 6.45 -5.63 -3.45
CA LEU A 158 7.78 -5.11 -3.14
C LEU A 158 8.79 -6.26 -3.14
N VAL A 159 9.86 -6.12 -3.91
CA VAL A 159 10.98 -7.06 -3.92
C VAL A 159 12.21 -6.34 -3.39
N ALA A 160 12.77 -6.88 -2.33
CA ALA A 160 14.00 -6.40 -1.72
C ALA A 160 15.18 -7.27 -2.18
N THR A 161 16.21 -6.65 -2.74
CA THR A 161 17.43 -7.33 -3.22
C THR A 161 18.67 -6.74 -2.54
N SER A 162 19.74 -7.53 -2.43
CA SER A 162 21.04 -6.99 -1.99
C SER A 162 21.83 -6.53 -3.21
N ASN A 163 22.27 -5.27 -3.22
CA ASN A 163 23.22 -4.80 -4.22
C ASN A 163 24.53 -5.61 -4.09
N PRO A 164 25.05 -6.21 -5.18
CA PRO A 164 26.22 -7.08 -5.11
C PRO A 164 27.49 -6.34 -4.70
N ASP A 165 27.59 -5.05 -5.03
CA ASP A 165 28.77 -4.21 -4.82
C ASP A 165 28.74 -3.53 -3.45
N THR A 166 27.60 -2.92 -3.07
CA THR A 166 27.48 -2.13 -1.84
C THR A 166 26.94 -2.92 -0.65
N LYS A 167 26.31 -4.08 -0.90
CA LYS A 167 25.56 -4.88 0.09
C LYS A 167 24.38 -4.15 0.73
N GLU A 168 23.97 -3.01 0.16
CA GLU A 168 22.78 -2.28 0.56
C GLU A 168 21.53 -2.97 0.04
N VAL A 169 20.41 -2.78 0.75
CA VAL A 169 19.11 -3.29 0.31
C VAL A 169 18.53 -2.31 -0.70
N GLU A 170 18.19 -2.83 -1.88
CA GLU A 170 17.51 -2.12 -2.95
C GLU A 170 16.07 -2.62 -3.10
N PHE A 171 15.21 -1.76 -3.60
CA PHE A 171 13.81 -2.07 -3.83
C PHE A 171 13.45 -1.86 -5.30
N ASN A 172 12.62 -2.76 -5.84
CA ASN A 172 12.11 -2.66 -7.21
C ASN A 172 11.16 -1.47 -7.45
N LEU A 173 10.68 -0.82 -6.38
CA LEU A 173 9.67 0.24 -6.44
C LEU A 173 10.06 1.38 -5.48
N PRO A 174 9.70 2.64 -5.78
CA PRO A 174 9.89 3.75 -4.85
C PRO A 174 8.89 3.67 -3.68
N PRO A 175 9.22 4.26 -2.52
CA PRO A 175 8.32 4.26 -1.37
C PRO A 175 7.10 5.14 -1.63
N ALA A 176 5.95 4.74 -1.07
CA ALA A 176 4.80 5.62 -0.89
C ALA A 176 5.17 6.79 0.03
N LYS A 177 5.86 6.47 1.13
CA LYS A 177 6.35 7.45 2.10
C LYS A 177 7.58 6.89 2.80
N VAL A 178 8.53 7.76 3.10
CA VAL A 178 9.60 7.45 4.05
C VAL A 178 9.20 8.11 5.37
N ILE A 179 9.07 7.30 6.42
CA ILE A 179 8.59 7.74 7.73
C ILE A 179 9.76 7.69 8.70
N GLN A 180 10.05 8.80 9.35
CA GLN A 180 11.01 8.88 10.45
C GLN A 180 10.33 8.64 11.80
N SER A 181 11.13 8.36 12.82
CA SER A 181 10.62 8.16 14.18
C SER A 181 9.82 9.39 14.64
N GLY A 182 8.59 9.17 15.13
CA GLY A 182 7.68 10.22 15.60
C GLY A 182 6.80 10.89 14.53
N GLU A 183 7.03 10.64 13.24
CA GLU A 183 6.20 11.22 12.15
C GLU A 183 4.86 10.49 11.96
N ALA A 184 4.79 9.23 12.35
CA ALA A 184 3.58 8.40 12.32
C ALA A 184 3.51 7.52 13.58
N ASN A 185 2.33 6.94 13.84
CA ASN A 185 2.14 5.98 14.92
C ASN A 185 2.69 4.59 14.56
N TRP A 186 3.95 4.54 14.12
CA TRP A 186 4.69 3.34 13.74
C TRP A 186 5.87 3.17 14.70
N LEU A 187 6.11 1.95 15.18
CA LEU A 187 7.29 1.64 15.98
C LEU A 187 8.52 1.62 15.07
N ILE A 188 9.40 2.61 15.18
CA ILE A 188 10.68 2.66 14.43
C ILE A 188 11.82 2.55 15.45
N PRO A 189 12.34 1.34 15.73
CA PRO A 189 13.44 1.14 16.65
C PRO A 189 14.72 1.79 16.12
N GLU A 190 15.55 2.35 17.00
CA GLU A 190 16.81 2.98 16.61
C GLU A 190 17.80 2.01 15.97
N ASN A 191 17.73 0.72 16.33
CA ASN A 191 18.56 -0.32 15.77
C ASN A 191 17.86 -1.69 15.79
N LEU A 192 18.46 -2.66 15.09
CA LEU A 192 17.94 -4.02 14.95
C LEU A 192 17.82 -4.75 16.30
N GLN A 193 18.74 -4.52 17.25
CA GLN A 193 18.69 -5.18 18.55
C GLN A 193 17.47 -4.71 19.35
N ALA A 194 17.21 -3.39 19.36
CA ALA A 194 16.02 -2.82 19.99
C ALA A 194 14.72 -3.35 19.37
N ALA A 195 14.75 -3.66 18.06
CA ALA A 195 13.64 -4.33 17.40
C ALA A 195 13.46 -5.77 17.94
N LEU A 196 14.53 -6.57 17.98
CA LEU A 196 14.46 -7.96 18.45
C LEU A 196 14.04 -8.07 19.93
N ASP A 197 14.52 -7.17 20.78
CA ASP A 197 14.19 -7.11 22.20
C ASP A 197 12.68 -6.84 22.44
N ALA A 198 11.98 -6.28 21.45
CA ALA A 198 10.54 -6.07 21.50
C ALA A 198 9.72 -7.35 21.28
N GLY A 199 10.36 -8.50 21.04
CA GLY A 199 9.68 -9.79 20.90
C GLY A 199 9.01 -10.00 19.53
N ILE A 200 9.72 -9.63 18.45
CA ILE A 200 9.24 -9.72 17.08
C ILE A 200 9.03 -11.18 16.65
N THR A 201 7.92 -11.45 15.96
CA THR A 201 7.59 -12.75 15.35
C THR A 201 7.85 -12.76 13.84
N THR A 202 7.85 -13.95 13.22
CA THR A 202 7.90 -14.07 11.76
C THR A 202 6.59 -13.60 11.12
N ALA A 203 6.67 -12.98 9.94
CA ALA A 203 5.51 -12.66 9.12
C ALA A 203 4.75 -13.94 8.70
N LYS A 204 3.47 -13.81 8.34
CA LYS A 204 2.76 -14.90 7.67
C LYS A 204 3.36 -15.04 6.28
N ILE A 205 3.85 -16.23 5.96
CA ILE A 205 4.57 -16.56 4.72
C ILE A 205 3.65 -17.45 3.89
N ASP A 206 3.70 -17.28 2.56
CA ASP A 206 3.00 -18.16 1.62
C ASP A 206 3.67 -19.56 1.58
N ASP A 207 2.88 -20.62 1.63
CA ASP A 207 3.33 -22.03 1.75
C ASP A 207 3.80 -22.65 0.42
#